data_AF-A0A7W0BTA3-F1
#
_entry.id   AF-A0A7W0BTA3-F1
#
_cell.length_a   1.000
_cell.length_b   1.000
_cell.length_c   1.000
_cell.angle_alpha   90.00
_cell.angle_beta   90.00
_cell.angle_gamma   90.00
#
_symmetry.space_group_name_H-M   'P 1'
#
loop_
_entity.id
_entity.type
_entity.pdbx_description
1 polymer ?
#
loop_
_entity_poly.entity_id
_entity_poly.type
_entity_poly.pdbx_seq_one_letter_code
_entity_poly.pdbx_strand_id
1 'polypeptide(L)'
;MPRKKKRSKQPSQVPPLDERHYRAIEMLTGLYENGRWHWFTRQEIADACGVSRMQLWRWEQRKDFQRELEKCRKAKLKARFPRRMELAEMALAGDVEAALKILQACDILV
;
A
#
# COMPACT_ATOMS: atom_id res chain seq x y z
N MET A 1 15.61 -19.73 -14.50
CA MET A 1 16.02 -20.07 -13.12
C MET A 1 15.52 -18.99 -12.15
N PRO A 2 14.56 -19.26 -11.24
CA PRO A 2 14.17 -18.26 -10.25
C PRO A 2 15.31 -18.10 -9.23
N ARG A 3 15.83 -16.87 -9.09
CA ARG A 3 16.88 -16.57 -8.11
C ARG A 3 16.40 -16.91 -6.69
N LYS A 4 17.06 -17.86 -6.02
CA LYS A 4 16.86 -18.15 -4.58
C LYS A 4 17.06 -16.84 -3.80
N LYS A 5 15.99 -16.32 -3.18
CA LYS A 5 16.06 -15.17 -2.27
C LYS A 5 16.99 -15.53 -1.10
N LYS A 6 18.13 -14.84 -0.98
CA LYS A 6 19.00 -14.96 0.20
C LYS A 6 18.14 -14.62 1.43
N ARG A 7 18.12 -15.52 2.42
CA ARG A 7 17.38 -15.31 3.68
C ARG A 7 17.83 -13.97 4.28
N SER A 8 16.88 -13.07 4.53
CA SER A 8 17.15 -11.82 5.24
C SER A 8 17.85 -12.13 6.56
N LYS A 9 18.82 -11.31 6.96
CA LYS A 9 19.46 -11.40 8.28
C LYS A 9 18.38 -11.48 9.37
N GLN A 10 18.65 -12.25 10.43
CA GLN A 10 17.71 -12.41 11.54
C GLN A 10 17.32 -11.04 12.13
N PRO A 11 16.05 -10.86 12.54
CA PRO A 11 15.50 -9.58 12.96
C PRO A 11 16.23 -8.92 14.14
N SER A 12 16.96 -9.68 14.95
CA SER A 12 17.76 -9.15 16.07
C SER A 12 18.98 -8.31 15.66
N GLN A 13 19.46 -8.42 14.42
CA GLN A 13 20.61 -7.65 13.93
C GLN A 13 20.23 -6.41 13.11
N VAL A 14 18.93 -6.15 12.94
CA VAL A 14 18.47 -5.03 12.13
C VAL A 14 17.88 -3.97 13.05
N PRO A 15 18.33 -2.71 12.99
CA PRO A 15 17.75 -1.64 13.78
C PRO A 15 16.23 -1.60 13.60
N PRO A 16 15.46 -1.32 14.65
CA PRO A 16 14.00 -1.21 14.55
C PRO A 16 13.59 -0.18 13.50
N LEU A 17 12.34 -0.27 13.03
CA LEU A 17 11.80 0.72 12.11
C LEU A 17 11.75 2.08 12.79
N ASP A 18 12.27 3.07 12.08
CA ASP A 18 12.36 4.48 12.51
C ASP A 18 11.37 5.34 11.70
N GLU A 19 11.16 6.59 12.10
CA GLU A 19 10.22 7.54 11.47
C GLU A 19 10.38 7.63 9.96
N ARG A 20 11.62 7.64 9.47
CA ARG A 20 11.93 7.65 8.03
C ARG A 20 11.36 6.45 7.28
N HIS A 21 11.32 5.28 7.94
CA HIS A 21 10.76 4.07 7.35
C HIS A 21 9.24 4.20 7.24
N TYR A 22 8.58 4.72 8.27
CA TYR A 22 7.12 4.94 8.24
C TYR A 22 6.73 5.98 7.19
N ARG A 23 7.50 7.06 7.05
CA ARG A 23 7.32 8.05 5.97
C ARG A 23 7.47 7.41 4.58
N ALA A 24 8.51 6.58 4.38
CA ALA A 24 8.69 5.85 3.13
C ALA A 24 7.52 4.89 2.84
N ILE A 25 7.02 4.19 3.86
CA ILE A 25 5.87 3.29 3.74
C ILE A 25 4.63 4.07 3.29
N GLU A 26 4.35 5.20 3.93
CA GLU A 26 3.20 6.04 3.58
C GLU A 26 3.24 6.45 2.11
N MET A 27 4.39 6.96 1.64
CA MET A 27 4.57 7.35 0.23
C MET A 27 4.51 6.14 -0.72
N LEU A 28 5.06 4.98 -0.34
CA LEU A 28 5.00 3.74 -1.12
C LEU A 28 3.58 3.16 -1.25
N THR A 29 2.70 3.47 -0.30
CA THR A 29 1.28 3.08 -0.39
C THR A 29 0.46 4.00 -1.30
N GLY A 30 1.07 5.06 -1.84
CA GLY A 30 0.43 6.02 -2.71
C GLY A 30 -0.47 6.98 -1.93
N LEU A 31 -0.67 8.17 -2.49
CA LEU A 31 -1.69 9.11 -2.04
C LEU A 31 -2.90 8.97 -2.94
N TYR A 32 -4.08 9.12 -2.34
CA TYR A 32 -5.31 9.19 -3.11
C TYR A 32 -5.81 10.62 -3.08
N GLU A 33 -5.66 11.31 -4.20
CA GLU A 33 -6.01 12.71 -4.35
C GLU A 33 -6.86 12.88 -5.61
N ASN A 34 -7.90 13.71 -5.53
CA ASN A 34 -8.75 14.08 -6.69
C ASN A 34 -9.29 12.87 -7.48
N GLY A 35 -9.68 11.81 -6.79
CA GLY A 35 -10.25 10.63 -7.44
C GLY A 35 -9.22 9.67 -8.04
N ARG A 36 -7.92 9.96 -8.00
CA ARG A 36 -6.85 9.16 -8.62
C ARG A 36 -5.74 8.78 -7.63
N TRP A 37 -5.11 7.63 -7.87
CA TRP A 37 -3.92 7.24 -7.12
C TRP A 37 -2.70 7.97 -7.69
N HIS A 38 -2.03 8.72 -6.82
CA HIS A 38 -0.73 9.30 -7.10
C HIS A 38 0.36 8.40 -6.53
N TRP A 39 1.23 7.92 -7.42
CA TRP A 39 2.34 7.05 -7.07
C TRP A 39 3.64 7.82 -7.17
N PHE A 40 4.35 7.96 -6.06
CA PHE A 40 5.68 8.52 -6.07
C PHE A 40 6.68 7.56 -6.73
N THR A 41 7.61 8.13 -7.48
CA THR A 41 8.77 7.40 -7.96
C THR A 41 9.67 7.00 -6.79
N ARG A 42 10.48 5.95 -6.98
CA ARG A 42 11.42 5.51 -5.93
C ARG A 42 12.47 6.57 -5.62
N GLN A 43 12.77 7.44 -6.58
CA GLN A 43 13.72 8.53 -6.39
C GLN A 43 13.11 9.60 -5.48
N GLU A 44 11.90 10.06 -5.78
CA GLU A 44 11.18 11.05 -4.94
C GLU A 44 11.00 10.58 -3.50
N ILE A 45 10.68 9.29 -3.29
CA ILE A 45 10.54 8.73 -1.95
C ILE A 45 11.87 8.75 -1.20
N ALA A 46 12.96 8.40 -1.89
CA ALA A 46 14.29 8.39 -1.30
C ALA A 46 14.72 9.80 -0.91
N ASP A 47 14.50 10.77 -1.79
CA ASP A 47 14.81 12.19 -1.57
C ASP A 47 13.97 12.76 -0.41
N ALA A 48 12.66 12.48 -0.36
CA ALA A 48 11.78 12.90 0.73
C ALA A 48 12.15 12.29 2.09
N CYS A 49 12.74 11.08 2.10
CA CYS A 49 13.19 10.41 3.31
C CYS A 49 14.65 10.74 3.68
N GLY A 50 15.36 11.51 2.86
CA GLY A 50 16.77 11.84 3.06
C GLY A 50 17.68 10.62 3.03
N VAL A 51 17.40 9.65 2.15
CA VAL A 51 18.19 8.42 1.98
C VAL A 51 18.51 8.18 0.52
N SER A 52 19.53 7.36 0.27
CA SER A 52 19.81 6.90 -1.09
C SER A 52 18.72 5.93 -1.59
N ARG A 53 18.48 5.94 -2.90
CA ARG A 53 17.60 4.96 -3.56
C ARG A 53 17.98 3.51 -3.27
N MET A 54 19.28 3.23 -3.13
CA MET A 54 19.79 1.90 -2.76
C MET A 54 19.42 1.51 -1.31
N GLN A 55 19.43 2.46 -0.38
CA GLN A 55 18.96 2.21 0.99
C GLN A 55 17.46 1.93 1.02
N LEU A 56 16.65 2.72 0.29
CA LEU A 56 15.22 2.44 0.15
C LEU A 56 14.97 1.04 -0.41
N TRP A 57 15.70 0.63 -1.45
CA TRP A 57 15.62 -0.72 -2.00
C TRP A 57 15.93 -1.79 -0.94
N ARG A 58 16.94 -1.57 -0.09
CA ARG A 58 17.27 -2.49 1.01
C ARG A 58 16.14 -2.55 2.05
N TRP A 59 15.51 -1.42 2.37
CA TRP A 59 14.36 -1.39 3.28
C TRP A 59 13.20 -2.23 2.74
N GLU A 60 12.87 -2.10 1.46
CA GLU A 60 11.83 -2.91 0.81
C GLU A 60 12.12 -4.42 0.88
N GLN A 61 13.38 -4.86 0.98
CA GLN A 61 13.71 -6.28 1.12
C GLN A 61 13.54 -6.82 2.56
N ARG A 62 13.36 -5.95 3.56
CA ARG A 62 13.21 -6.37 4.96
C ARG A 62 11.78 -6.84 5.25
N LYS A 63 11.63 -7.88 6.07
CA LYS A 63 10.32 -8.48 6.41
C LYS A 63 9.47 -7.58 7.32
N ASP A 64 10.10 -6.89 8.27
CA ASP A 64 9.43 -5.96 9.18
C ASP A 64 8.85 -4.76 8.40
N PHE A 65 9.64 -4.19 7.49
CA PHE A 65 9.19 -3.12 6.61
C PHE A 65 8.03 -3.56 5.71
N GLN A 66 8.13 -4.75 5.10
CA GLN A 66 7.05 -5.31 4.28
C GLN A 66 5.77 -5.56 5.08
N ARG A 67 5.88 -6.02 6.34
CA ARG A 67 4.74 -6.25 7.21
C ARG A 67 3.98 -4.96 7.51
N GLU A 68 4.69 -3.88 7.87
CA GLU A 68 4.07 -2.58 8.12
C GLU A 68 3.51 -1.98 6.82
N LEU A 69 4.20 -2.14 5.70
CA LEU A 69 3.71 -1.71 4.38
C LEU A 69 2.41 -2.41 3.99
N GLU A 70 2.32 -3.72 4.15
CA GLU A 70 1.07 -4.45 3.92
C GLU A 70 -0.05 -4.00 4.87
N LYS A 71 0.27 -3.75 6.14
CA LYS A 71 -0.70 -3.27 7.13
C LYS A 71 -1.26 -1.90 6.72
N CYS A 72 -0.41 -0.96 6.32
CA CYS A 72 -0.81 0.34 5.79
C CYS A 72 -1.65 0.21 4.51
N ARG A 73 -1.25 -0.66 3.57
CA ARG A 73 -2.03 -0.92 2.34
C ARG A 73 -3.42 -1.45 2.66
N LYS A 74 -3.52 -2.45 3.55
CA LYS A 74 -4.80 -3.02 3.99
C LYS A 74 -5.66 -1.99 4.69
N ALA A 75 -5.08 -1.14 5.53
CA ALA A 75 -5.79 -0.06 6.21
C ALA A 75 -6.37 0.95 5.21
N LYS A 76 -5.56 1.43 4.24
CA LYS A 76 -6.01 2.33 3.17
C LYS A 76 -7.09 1.69 2.30
N LEU A 77 -6.92 0.42 1.93
CA LEU A 77 -7.92 -0.31 1.15
C LEU A 77 -9.24 -0.47 1.93
N LYS A 78 -9.18 -0.85 3.21
CA LYS A 78 -10.36 -1.00 4.08
C LYS A 78 -11.08 0.33 4.31
N ALA A 79 -10.34 1.43 4.46
CA ALA A 79 -10.92 2.76 4.63
C ALA A 79 -11.69 3.20 3.37
N ARG A 80 -11.21 2.82 2.19
CA ARG A 80 -11.82 3.19 0.91
C ARG A 80 -12.93 2.23 0.47
N PHE A 81 -12.74 0.94 0.72
CA PHE A 81 -13.71 -0.10 0.44
C PHE A 81 -14.12 -0.72 1.77
N PRO A 82 -15.11 -0.13 2.48
CA PRO A 82 -15.78 -0.82 3.57
C PRO A 82 -16.29 -2.18 3.05
N ARG A 83 -16.38 -3.18 3.93
CA ARG A 83 -16.49 -4.62 3.58
C ARG A 83 -17.44 -4.85 2.40
N ARG A 84 -17.08 -5.75 1.48
CA ARG A 84 -17.90 -6.19 0.32
C ARG A 84 -19.37 -6.50 0.67
N MET A 85 -19.63 -7.00 1.88
CA MET A 85 -20.99 -7.24 2.37
C MET A 85 -21.80 -5.95 2.47
N GLU A 86 -21.22 -4.86 2.97
CA GLU A 86 -21.92 -3.58 3.09
C GLU A 86 -22.20 -2.93 1.74
N LEU A 87 -21.26 -2.91 0.79
CA LEU A 87 -21.55 -2.31 -0.52
C LEU A 87 -22.64 -3.07 -1.27
N ALA A 88 -22.64 -4.41 -1.20
CA ALA A 88 -23.67 -5.22 -1.83
C ALA A 88 -25.02 -5.09 -1.10
N GLU A 89 -25.02 -5.09 0.23
CA GLU A 89 -26.22 -4.88 1.05
C GLU A 89 -26.79 -3.46 0.88
N MET A 90 -25.94 -2.43 0.81
CA MET A 90 -26.31 -1.04 0.53
C MET A 90 -26.88 -0.91 -0.89
N ALA A 91 -26.25 -1.54 -1.88
CA ALA A 91 -26.76 -1.59 -3.25
C ALA A 91 -28.13 -2.28 -3.32
N LEU A 92 -28.29 -3.42 -2.63
CA LEU A 92 -29.58 -4.12 -2.52
C LEU A 92 -30.63 -3.30 -1.75
N ALA A 93 -30.21 -2.48 -0.79
CA ALA A 93 -31.07 -1.54 -0.07
C ALA A 93 -31.39 -0.26 -0.87
N GLY A 94 -30.88 -0.14 -2.11
CA GLY A 94 -31.20 0.95 -3.03
C GLY A 94 -30.17 2.07 -3.10
N ASP A 95 -28.99 1.93 -2.47
CA ASP A 95 -27.90 2.88 -2.61
C ASP A 95 -27.20 2.74 -3.98
N VAL A 96 -27.52 3.70 -4.86
CA VAL A 96 -27.05 3.72 -6.25
C VAL A 96 -25.54 3.90 -6.34
N GLU A 97 -24.89 4.63 -5.41
CA GLU A 97 -23.44 4.79 -5.44
C GLU A 97 -22.71 3.50 -5.11
N ALA A 98 -23.23 2.74 -4.15
CA ALA A 98 -22.69 1.43 -3.79
C ALA A 98 -22.81 0.46 -4.99
N ALA A 99 -23.96 0.47 -5.68
CA ALA A 99 -24.19 -0.32 -6.88
C ALA A 99 -23.22 0.06 -8.01
N LEU A 100 -23.04 1.35 -8.29
CA LEU A 100 -22.11 1.84 -9.32
C LEU A 100 -20.66 1.46 -9.01
N LYS A 101 -20.22 1.58 -7.75
CA LYS A 101 -18.87 1.17 -7.32
C LYS A 101 -18.66 -0.33 -7.51
N ILE A 102 -19.67 -1.17 -7.28
CA ILE A 102 -19.61 -2.60 -7.55
C ILE A 102 -19.50 -2.88 -9.06
N LEU A 103 -20.36 -2.25 -9.88
CA LEU A 103 -20.39 -2.46 -11.32
C LEU A 103 -19.10 -1.98 -12.02
N GLN A 104 -18.52 -0.86 -11.58
CA GLN A 104 -17.21 -0.38 -12.05
C GLN A 104 -16.07 -1.32 -11.65
N ALA A 105 -16.09 -1.86 -10.42
CA ALA A 105 -15.06 -2.80 -9.98
C ALA A 105 -15.13 -4.16 -10.69
N CYS A 106 -16.26 -4.47 -11.33
CA CYS A 106 -16.48 -5.67 -12.13
C CYS A 106 -16.30 -5.44 -13.64
N ASP A 107 -15.85 -4.25 -14.06
CA ASP A 107 -15.73 -3.83 -15.48
C ASP A 107 -17.03 -4.00 -16.29
N ILE A 108 -18.20 -3.94 -15.62
CA ILE A 108 -19.52 -4.06 -16.27
C ILE A 108 -19.98 -2.72 -16.83
N LEU A 109 -19.55 -1.62 -16.19
CA LEU A 109 -19.75 -0.25 -16.67
C LEU A 109 -18.38 0.36 -16.99
N VAL A 110 -18.23 0.80 -18.24
CA VAL A 110 -17.09 1.59 -18.76
C VAL A 110 -17.40 3.08 -18.61
#